data_AF-L8DNS7-F1
#
_entry.id   AF-L8DNS7-F1
#
_cell.length_a   1.000
_cell.length_b   1.000
_cell.length_c   1.000
_cell.angle_alpha   90.00
_cell.angle_beta   90.00
_cell.angle_gamma   90.00
#
_symmetry.space_group_name_H-M   'P 1'
#
loop_
_entity.id
_entity.type
_entity.pdbx_description
1 polymer ?
#
loop_
_entity_poly.entity_id
_entity_poly.type
_entity_poly.pdbx_seq_one_letter_code
_entity_poly.pdbx_strand_id
1 'polypeptide(L)'
;MNKWLNLPSRQYRTYVNGPYQYEKRSDERGRLGYPVTRESPASGGRYNNFQGGAITYKFGATSAYATWGNIRDQWAAQNYELGPLGFPSSDEYLCQDGTTSNDGYESYGASGQNFQNGQYLTSGRRPPTLGYSSVLFSKLTYQSSSQYTTAISQASTAWNALGSVQVTPYDPVNPTLTNVEISDANRPDVTWAGLYSNTDFGVDTIQMNTAKLGNASNQRNVMTHEMGHALGLAHNCKSQLMDPISNSSVFAPQFMDQAAYRQLWG
;
A
#
# COMPACT_ATOMS: atom_id res chain seq x y z
N MET A 1 -32.18 -27.92 11.22
CA MET A 1 -31.45 -28.07 9.94
C MET A 1 -31.04 -26.69 9.45
N ASN A 2 -29.78 -26.32 9.67
CA ASN A 2 -29.24 -25.03 9.26
C ASN A 2 -29.02 -25.05 7.75
N LYS A 3 -29.78 -24.25 7.01
CA LYS A 3 -29.51 -23.98 5.60
C LYS A 3 -28.25 -23.12 5.53
N TRP A 4 -27.11 -23.80 5.40
CA TRP A 4 -25.86 -23.19 5.00
C TRP A 4 -26.03 -22.51 3.63
N LEU A 5 -25.26 -21.44 3.45
CA LEU A 5 -25.06 -20.71 2.21
C LEU A 5 -25.03 -21.65 0.98
N ASN A 6 -26.03 -21.57 0.11
CA ASN A 6 -25.86 -21.94 -1.30
C ASN A 6 -25.18 -20.76 -2.00
N LEU A 7 -23.94 -20.49 -1.63
CA LEU A 7 -23.05 -19.64 -2.42
C LEU A 7 -22.40 -20.52 -3.49
N PRO A 8 -22.31 -20.07 -4.75
CA PRO A 8 -21.61 -20.81 -5.80
C PRO A 8 -20.20 -21.12 -5.32
N SER A 9 -19.68 -22.29 -5.70
CA SER A 9 -18.35 -22.79 -5.35
C SER A 9 -17.26 -21.77 -5.70
N ARG A 10 -16.94 -20.87 -4.77
CA ARG A 10 -15.90 -19.86 -4.93
C ARG A 10 -14.85 -20.14 -3.88
N GLN A 11 -13.64 -20.34 -4.39
CA GLN A 11 -12.44 -20.72 -3.65
C GLN A 11 -12.27 -19.84 -2.41
N TYR A 12 -12.52 -20.40 -1.23
CA TYR A 12 -11.90 -19.88 -0.02
C TYR A 12 -10.40 -20.08 -0.22
N ARG A 13 -9.67 -19.01 -0.53
CA ARG A 13 -8.22 -19.04 -0.62
C ARG A 13 -7.68 -19.20 0.80
N THR A 14 -7.56 -20.44 1.25
CA THR A 14 -6.81 -20.81 2.46
C THR A 14 -5.33 -20.55 2.19
N TYR A 15 -4.76 -19.55 2.83
CA TYR A 15 -3.32 -19.28 2.81
C TYR A 15 -2.71 -19.65 4.16
N VAL A 16 -1.65 -20.47 4.12
CA VAL A 16 -1.02 -21.07 5.30
C VAL A 16 0.41 -20.55 5.49
N ASN A 17 0.68 -20.13 6.74
CA ASN A 17 1.92 -20.02 7.54
C ASN A 17 3.05 -18.98 7.26
N GLY A 18 3.33 -18.20 8.33
CA GLY A 18 4.65 -17.68 8.75
C GLY A 18 4.78 -16.14 8.91
N PRO A 19 5.53 -15.58 9.89
CA PRO A 19 5.75 -15.98 11.28
C PRO A 19 5.42 -14.80 12.24
N TYR A 20 4.15 -14.43 12.42
CA TYR A 20 3.61 -13.87 13.68
C TYR A 20 2.10 -14.16 13.66
N GLN A 21 1.71 -15.07 14.54
CA GLN A 21 0.42 -15.76 14.57
C GLN A 21 -0.64 -14.89 15.26
N TYR A 22 -1.47 -14.21 14.48
CA TYR A 22 -2.91 -14.23 14.75
C TYR A 22 -3.59 -14.56 13.43
N GLU A 23 -4.19 -15.75 13.40
CA GLU A 23 -4.83 -16.32 12.23
C GLU A 23 -5.80 -15.31 11.61
N LYS A 24 -5.47 -14.84 10.39
CA LYS A 24 -6.44 -14.19 9.50
C LYS A 24 -7.39 -15.24 8.97
N ARG A 25 -8.22 -15.73 9.88
CA ARG A 25 -9.34 -16.61 9.60
C ARG A 25 -10.60 -15.76 9.68
N SER A 26 -11.35 -15.72 8.59
CA SER A 26 -12.72 -15.19 8.55
C SER A 26 -13.74 -16.29 8.92
N ASP A 27 -13.31 -17.27 9.72
CA ASP A 27 -14.09 -18.42 10.19
C ASP A 27 -14.30 -18.37 11.72
N GLU A 28 -15.01 -19.35 12.27
CA GLU A 28 -15.38 -19.43 13.68
C GLU A 28 -14.20 -19.61 14.66
N ARG A 29 -12.99 -19.91 14.16
CA ARG A 29 -11.76 -20.02 14.96
C ARG A 29 -10.89 -18.76 14.84
N GLY A 30 -11.27 -17.83 13.97
CA GLY A 30 -10.56 -16.59 13.69
C GLY A 30 -11.17 -15.34 14.31
N ARG A 31 -10.73 -14.17 13.83
CA ARG A 31 -11.12 -12.84 14.37
C ARG A 31 -12.62 -12.56 14.36
N LEU A 32 -13.39 -13.19 13.46
CA LEU A 32 -14.84 -13.00 13.40
C LEU A 32 -15.58 -13.77 14.51
N GLY A 33 -15.10 -14.94 14.90
CA GLY A 33 -15.82 -15.83 15.83
C GLY A 33 -17.14 -16.33 15.24
N TYR A 34 -18.13 -16.63 16.11
CA TYR A 34 -19.41 -17.19 15.68
C TYR A 34 -20.35 -16.13 15.09
N PRO A 35 -21.24 -16.50 14.13
CA PRO A 35 -22.29 -15.62 13.66
C PRO A 35 -23.28 -15.30 14.78
N VAL A 36 -23.62 -14.01 14.94
CA VAL A 36 -24.61 -13.55 15.92
C VAL A 36 -25.92 -13.13 15.26
N THR A 37 -25.93 -12.94 13.94
CA THR A 37 -27.15 -12.72 13.16
C THR A 37 -27.25 -13.71 12.01
N ARG A 38 -28.48 -13.87 11.50
CA ARG A 38 -28.69 -14.36 10.13
C ARG A 38 -28.33 -13.28 9.13
N GLU A 39 -28.32 -13.67 7.86
CA GLU A 39 -28.11 -12.73 6.76
C GLU A 39 -29.20 -11.68 6.75
N SER A 40 -28.76 -10.43 6.79
CA SER A 40 -29.60 -9.25 6.87
C SER A 40 -29.37 -8.37 5.64
N PRO A 41 -30.39 -7.63 5.18
CA PRO A 41 -30.24 -6.74 4.04
C PRO A 41 -29.31 -5.56 4.36
N ALA A 42 -28.38 -5.28 3.45
CA ALA A 42 -27.66 -4.00 3.36
C ALA A 42 -28.21 -3.21 2.16
N SER A 43 -27.98 -1.89 2.11
CA SER A 43 -28.40 -1.11 0.94
C SER A 43 -27.59 -1.54 -0.29
N GLY A 44 -28.22 -2.22 -1.24
CA GLY A 44 -27.52 -2.79 -2.41
C GLY A 44 -26.69 -4.05 -2.10
N GLY A 45 -26.96 -4.73 -0.99
CA GLY A 45 -26.20 -5.91 -0.58
C GLY A 45 -26.80 -6.74 0.55
N ARG A 46 -25.96 -7.53 1.20
CA ARG A 46 -26.25 -8.37 2.36
C ARG A 46 -25.12 -8.26 3.38
N TYR A 47 -25.42 -8.49 4.65
CA TYR A 47 -24.38 -8.65 5.67
C TYR A 47 -24.76 -9.70 6.72
N ASN A 48 -23.75 -10.21 7.40
CA ASN A 48 -23.85 -11.07 8.58
C ASN A 48 -22.98 -10.48 9.68
N ASN A 49 -23.53 -10.26 10.87
CA ASN A 49 -22.74 -9.93 12.04
C ASN A 49 -22.21 -11.20 12.71
N PHE A 50 -20.97 -11.13 13.14
CA PHE A 50 -20.26 -12.12 13.94
C PHE A 50 -19.80 -11.48 15.24
N GLN A 51 -19.39 -12.29 16.21
CA GLN A 51 -18.94 -11.81 17.52
C GLN A 51 -17.85 -10.73 17.44
N GLY A 52 -16.92 -10.87 16.49
CA GLY A 52 -15.79 -9.96 16.32
C GLY A 52 -15.88 -9.03 15.11
N GLY A 53 -16.98 -9.02 14.34
CA GLY A 53 -17.07 -8.19 13.14
C GLY A 53 -18.28 -8.47 12.26
N ALA A 54 -18.15 -8.20 10.96
CA ALA A 54 -19.18 -8.49 9.98
C ALA A 54 -18.59 -8.94 8.65
N ILE A 55 -19.30 -9.82 7.94
CA ILE A 55 -19.06 -10.08 6.53
C ILE A 55 -20.13 -9.35 5.74
N THR A 56 -19.70 -8.50 4.79
CA THR A 56 -20.58 -7.71 3.94
C THR A 56 -20.38 -8.08 2.47
N TYR A 57 -21.48 -8.19 1.74
CA TYR A 57 -21.54 -8.53 0.32
C TYR A 57 -22.34 -7.47 -0.44
N LYS A 58 -21.79 -6.95 -1.53
CA LYS A 58 -22.52 -6.07 -2.46
C LYS A 58 -23.14 -6.90 -3.60
N PHE A 59 -24.38 -6.62 -3.99
CA PHE A 59 -24.99 -7.29 -5.13
C PHE A 59 -24.16 -7.09 -6.41
N GLY A 60 -23.99 -8.19 -7.16
CA GLY A 60 -23.16 -8.21 -8.37
C GLY A 60 -21.66 -8.30 -8.10
N ALA A 61 -21.19 -8.19 -6.85
CA ALA A 61 -19.79 -8.41 -6.53
C ALA A 61 -19.42 -9.89 -6.64
N THR A 62 -18.15 -10.15 -6.91
CA THR A 62 -17.60 -11.51 -7.00
C THR A 62 -17.25 -12.08 -5.62
N SER A 63 -17.08 -11.22 -4.62
CA SER A 63 -16.60 -11.57 -3.29
C SER A 63 -17.40 -10.83 -2.20
N ALA A 64 -17.41 -11.41 -1.00
CA ALA A 64 -17.84 -10.77 0.24
C ALA A 64 -16.59 -10.52 1.09
N TYR A 65 -16.61 -9.45 1.88
CA TYR A 65 -15.44 -9.00 2.62
C TYR A 65 -15.75 -8.86 4.09
N ALA A 66 -14.78 -9.28 4.91
CA ALA A 66 -14.90 -9.17 6.35
C ALA A 66 -14.35 -7.83 6.85
N THR A 67 -15.02 -7.25 7.84
CA THR A 67 -14.61 -6.04 8.54
C THR A 67 -14.62 -6.31 10.03
N TRP A 68 -13.65 -5.79 10.79
CA TRP A 68 -13.59 -5.92 12.24
C TRP A 68 -12.76 -4.77 12.86
N GLY A 69 -12.83 -4.66 14.20
CA GLY A 69 -12.05 -3.69 14.99
C GLY A 69 -12.12 -2.25 14.48
N ASN A 70 -11.01 -1.52 14.63
CA ASN A 70 -10.94 -0.09 14.32
C ASN A 70 -11.32 0.27 12.88
N ILE A 71 -11.05 -0.59 11.90
CA ILE A 71 -11.44 -0.34 10.50
C ILE A 71 -12.96 -0.37 10.38
N ARG A 72 -13.61 -1.38 10.96
CA ARG A 72 -15.07 -1.48 10.98
C ARG A 72 -15.70 -0.34 11.76
N ASP A 73 -15.11 0.07 12.87
CA ASP A 73 -15.62 1.17 13.71
C ASP A 73 -15.54 2.52 12.98
N GLN A 74 -14.45 2.77 12.24
CA GLN A 74 -14.33 3.96 11.39
C GLN A 74 -15.32 3.94 10.22
N TRP A 75 -15.50 2.78 9.58
CA TRP A 75 -16.48 2.63 8.50
C TRP A 75 -17.91 2.84 9.01
N ALA A 76 -18.21 2.31 10.21
CA ALA A 76 -19.48 2.52 10.90
C ALA A 76 -19.74 4.00 11.20
N ALA A 77 -18.73 4.71 11.73
CA ALA A 77 -18.82 6.14 12.01
C ALA A 77 -19.08 7.00 10.76
N GLN A 78 -18.79 6.46 9.58
CA GLN A 78 -19.05 7.08 8.28
C GLN A 78 -20.32 6.57 7.60
N ASN A 79 -21.24 5.94 8.34
CA ASN A 79 -22.51 5.40 7.83
C ASN A 79 -22.37 4.21 6.88
N TYR A 80 -21.34 3.37 7.09
CA TYR A 80 -21.14 2.10 6.39
C TYR A 80 -21.18 2.24 4.86
N GLU A 81 -21.89 1.35 4.15
CA GLU A 81 -21.96 1.33 2.68
C GLU A 81 -22.71 2.52 2.09
N LEU A 82 -23.50 3.23 2.91
CA LEU A 82 -24.18 4.48 2.54
C LEU A 82 -23.25 5.69 2.67
N GLY A 83 -22.08 5.51 3.28
CA GLY A 83 -21.05 6.50 3.46
C GLY A 83 -20.22 6.80 2.23
N PRO A 84 -19.28 7.77 2.34
CA PRO A 84 -18.39 8.14 1.24
C PRO A 84 -17.48 7.00 0.77
N LEU A 85 -17.18 6.01 1.63
CA LEU A 85 -16.34 4.86 1.28
C LEU A 85 -17.06 3.83 0.38
N GLY A 86 -18.37 3.65 0.58
CA GLY A 86 -19.14 2.55 -0.02
C GLY A 86 -18.85 1.19 0.64
N PHE A 87 -19.10 0.10 -0.10
CA PHE A 87 -18.82 -1.27 0.37
C PHE A 87 -17.31 -1.55 0.47
N PRO A 88 -16.87 -2.43 1.38
CA PRO A 88 -15.50 -2.93 1.34
C PRO A 88 -15.24 -3.64 0.00
N SER A 89 -14.01 -3.53 -0.50
CA SER A 89 -13.58 -4.09 -1.79
C SER A 89 -12.32 -4.95 -1.68
N SER A 90 -11.83 -5.20 -0.47
CA SER A 90 -10.75 -6.14 -0.18
C SER A 90 -10.92 -6.73 1.22
N ASP A 91 -10.20 -7.80 1.50
CA ASP A 91 -9.89 -8.16 2.89
C ASP A 91 -8.89 -7.16 3.49
N GLU A 92 -8.73 -7.21 4.81
CA GLU A 92 -7.76 -6.41 5.54
C GLU A 92 -6.31 -6.85 5.22
N TYR A 93 -5.45 -5.91 4.83
CA TYR A 93 -3.99 -6.05 4.67
C TYR A 93 -3.27 -5.78 5.99
N LEU A 94 -2.08 -6.37 6.18
CA LEU A 94 -1.19 -5.99 7.29
C LEU A 94 -0.38 -4.77 6.86
N CYS A 95 -0.27 -3.78 7.73
CA CYS A 95 0.48 -2.56 7.49
C CYS A 95 1.48 -2.31 8.60
N GLN A 96 2.55 -1.61 8.25
CA GLN A 96 3.50 -1.13 9.25
C GLN A 96 2.81 -0.07 10.13
N ASP A 97 3.02 -0.14 11.46
CA ASP A 97 2.60 0.93 12.36
C ASP A 97 3.76 1.92 12.54
N GLY A 98 3.45 3.21 12.45
CA GLY A 98 4.45 4.27 12.48
C GLY A 98 4.82 4.67 13.91
N THR A 99 5.60 3.86 14.63
CA THR A 99 6.58 4.32 15.66
C THR A 99 7.61 3.24 16.06
N THR A 100 8.82 3.40 15.52
CA THR A 100 10.20 3.16 16.04
C THR A 100 10.59 1.86 16.76
N SER A 101 11.62 1.18 16.24
CA SER A 101 12.91 1.04 16.94
C SER A 101 14.05 0.63 15.98
N ASN A 102 15.00 1.54 15.84
CA ASN A 102 16.37 1.56 15.30
C ASN A 102 17.10 0.35 14.65
N ASP A 103 16.75 -0.94 14.73
CA ASP A 103 17.72 -2.00 14.37
C ASP A 103 17.15 -3.28 13.72
N GLY A 104 16.40 -3.15 12.61
CA GLY A 104 16.13 -4.28 11.70
C GLY A 104 14.77 -4.96 11.87
N TYR A 105 14.02 -4.94 10.76
CA TYR A 105 12.74 -5.61 10.50
C TYR A 105 11.59 -5.34 11.49
N GLU A 106 10.70 -4.49 10.98
CA GLU A 106 9.52 -3.82 11.53
C GLU A 106 8.50 -4.70 12.27
N SER A 107 7.94 -4.15 13.35
CA SER A 107 6.70 -4.65 13.94
C SER A 107 5.50 -4.18 13.11
N TYR A 108 4.82 -5.11 12.43
CA TYR A 108 3.51 -4.87 11.82
C TYR A 108 2.46 -4.69 12.92
N GLY A 109 2.01 -3.46 13.18
CA GLY A 109 0.99 -3.15 14.19
C GLY A 109 -0.34 -2.64 13.62
N ALA A 110 -0.33 -2.15 12.38
CA ALA A 110 -1.50 -1.58 11.72
C ALA A 110 -2.03 -2.53 10.64
N SER A 111 -3.20 -2.19 10.13
CA SER A 111 -3.89 -2.90 9.07
C SER A 111 -4.61 -1.92 8.17
N GLY A 112 -4.94 -2.31 6.94
CA GLY A 112 -5.56 -1.45 5.93
C GLY A 112 -6.62 -2.20 5.15
N GLN A 113 -7.67 -1.53 4.70
CA GLN A 113 -8.72 -2.16 3.91
C GLN A 113 -9.27 -1.20 2.86
N ASN A 114 -9.49 -1.71 1.65
CA ASN A 114 -9.99 -0.94 0.51
C ASN A 114 -11.52 -0.92 0.49
N PHE A 115 -12.06 0.17 -0.05
CA PHE A 115 -13.49 0.38 -0.22
C PHE A 115 -13.81 0.85 -1.65
N GLN A 116 -15.06 0.63 -2.05
CA GLN A 116 -15.58 0.78 -3.40
C GLN A 116 -15.19 2.09 -4.09
N ASN A 117 -15.19 3.21 -3.36
CA ASN A 117 -15.04 4.55 -3.94
C ASN A 117 -13.57 5.01 -4.02
N GLY A 118 -12.61 4.07 -4.12
CA GLY A 118 -11.18 4.41 -4.21
C GLY A 118 -10.57 4.84 -2.87
N GLN A 119 -11.29 4.63 -1.77
CA GLN A 119 -10.88 5.00 -0.42
C GLN A 119 -10.40 3.77 0.36
N TYR A 120 -9.61 3.99 1.40
CA TYR A 120 -9.16 2.95 2.31
C TYR A 120 -9.26 3.44 3.75
N LEU A 121 -9.33 2.52 4.71
CA LEU A 121 -9.23 2.79 6.14
C LEU A 121 -8.07 2.00 6.72
N THR A 122 -7.44 2.54 7.77
CA THR A 122 -6.39 1.84 8.52
C THR A 122 -6.79 1.62 9.98
N SER A 123 -6.27 0.56 10.61
CA SER A 123 -6.54 0.25 12.03
C SER A 123 -5.69 1.08 13.01
N GLY A 124 -4.67 1.78 12.53
CA GLY A 124 -3.73 2.61 13.31
C GLY A 124 -3.98 4.11 13.16
N ARG A 125 -3.43 4.90 14.10
CA ARG A 125 -3.74 6.34 14.25
C ARG A 125 -2.97 7.28 13.32
N ARG A 126 -2.08 6.73 12.48
CA ARG A 126 -1.39 7.50 11.45
C ARG A 126 -1.90 7.02 10.09
N PRO A 127 -2.57 7.87 9.29
CA PRO A 127 -2.66 7.61 7.84
C PRO A 127 -1.23 7.37 7.34
N PRO A 128 -1.02 6.69 6.18
CA PRO A 128 0.28 6.68 5.51
C PRO A 128 0.82 8.11 5.59
N THR A 129 1.90 8.28 6.35
CA THR A 129 2.36 9.62 6.68
C THR A 129 2.72 10.26 5.36
N LEU A 130 2.21 11.47 5.12
CA LEU A 130 2.73 12.30 4.05
C LEU A 130 4.21 12.53 4.42
N GLY A 131 5.11 11.86 3.70
CA GLY A 131 6.53 12.05 3.84
C GLY A 131 6.94 13.41 3.27
N TYR A 132 8.18 13.80 3.50
CA TYR A 132 8.77 14.89 2.74
C TYR A 132 8.73 14.53 1.25
N SER A 133 8.22 15.44 0.43
CA SER A 133 8.20 15.28 -1.01
C SER A 133 9.26 16.17 -1.64
N SER A 134 9.97 15.62 -2.61
CA SER A 134 10.86 16.38 -3.48
C SER A 134 10.12 17.07 -4.62
N VAL A 135 8.78 16.95 -4.72
CA VAL A 135 7.98 17.55 -5.80
C VAL A 135 7.93 19.07 -5.65
N LEU A 136 8.27 19.79 -6.72
CA LEU A 136 8.10 21.24 -6.83
C LEU A 136 7.23 21.57 -8.04
N PHE A 137 6.18 22.38 -7.84
CA PHE A 137 5.27 22.82 -8.90
C PHE A 137 4.71 21.67 -9.77
N SER A 138 4.26 20.59 -9.12
CA SER A 138 3.76 19.38 -9.79
C SER A 138 4.79 18.68 -10.68
N LYS A 139 6.09 18.86 -10.40
CA LYS A 139 7.18 18.17 -11.08
C LYS A 139 8.14 17.54 -10.09
N LEU A 140 8.57 16.31 -10.41
CA LEU A 140 9.69 15.64 -9.79
C LEU A 140 10.79 15.50 -10.86
N THR A 141 11.77 16.40 -10.82
CA THR A 141 12.90 16.38 -11.75
C THR A 141 14.05 15.60 -11.14
N TYR A 142 14.62 14.65 -11.89
CA TYR A 142 15.75 13.86 -11.41
C TYR A 142 16.97 13.94 -12.33
N GLN A 143 18.16 13.97 -11.74
CA GLN A 143 19.41 13.68 -12.44
C GLN A 143 19.89 12.30 -12.01
N SER A 144 20.52 11.54 -12.91
CA SER A 144 21.00 10.20 -12.59
C SER A 144 22.42 9.95 -13.08
N SER A 145 23.26 9.41 -12.19
CA SER A 145 24.54 8.77 -12.51
C SER A 145 24.49 7.25 -12.35
N SER A 146 23.35 6.70 -11.92
CA SER A 146 23.13 5.27 -11.71
C SER A 146 23.19 4.46 -13.02
N GLN A 147 23.73 3.24 -12.95
CA GLN A 147 23.73 2.29 -14.07
C GLN A 147 22.34 1.70 -14.35
N TYR A 148 21.37 1.82 -13.43
CA TYR A 148 20.05 1.21 -13.52
C TYR A 148 19.04 2.04 -14.33
N THR A 149 19.45 2.55 -15.49
CA THR A 149 18.67 3.47 -16.34
C THR A 149 17.31 2.89 -16.79
N THR A 150 17.25 1.59 -17.07
CA THR A 150 16.00 0.89 -17.39
C THR A 150 15.02 0.91 -16.22
N ALA A 151 15.48 0.65 -15.00
CA ALA A 151 14.63 0.68 -13.82
C ALA A 151 14.09 2.10 -13.55
N ILE A 152 14.92 3.12 -13.73
CA ILE A 152 14.55 4.54 -13.55
C ILE A 152 13.47 4.96 -14.56
N SER A 153 13.64 4.63 -15.84
CA SER A 153 12.65 4.97 -16.87
C SER A 153 11.31 4.23 -16.64
N GLN A 154 11.36 2.98 -16.19
CA GLN A 154 10.18 2.20 -15.84
C GLN A 154 9.46 2.75 -14.60
N ALA A 155 10.21 3.17 -13.58
CA ALA A 155 9.66 3.80 -12.38
C ALA A 155 8.97 5.13 -12.73
N SER A 156 9.64 5.98 -13.50
CA SER A 156 9.09 7.26 -13.96
C SER A 156 7.81 7.05 -14.77
N THR A 157 7.78 6.03 -15.63
CA THR A 157 6.57 5.66 -16.40
C THR A 157 5.43 5.22 -15.48
N ALA A 158 5.71 4.40 -14.47
CA ALA A 158 4.70 3.91 -13.54
C ALA A 158 4.04 5.03 -12.74
N TRP A 159 4.81 6.02 -12.28
CA TRP A 159 4.29 7.17 -11.54
C TRP A 159 3.59 8.19 -12.45
N ASN A 160 4.15 8.49 -13.62
CA ASN A 160 3.50 9.37 -14.61
C ASN A 160 2.13 8.84 -15.06
N ALA A 161 1.92 7.52 -15.05
CA ALA A 161 0.63 6.92 -15.38
C ALA A 161 -0.50 7.31 -14.42
N LEU A 162 -0.20 7.79 -13.21
CA LEU A 162 -1.21 8.27 -12.25
C LEU A 162 -1.65 9.71 -12.52
N GLY A 163 -0.88 10.51 -13.27
CA GLY A 163 -1.14 11.93 -13.51
C GLY A 163 -0.75 12.81 -12.32
N SER A 164 -1.16 14.08 -12.34
CA SER A 164 -0.94 15.12 -11.29
C SER A 164 0.51 15.58 -11.04
N VAL A 165 1.51 14.70 -11.06
CA VAL A 165 2.94 15.04 -10.97
C VAL A 165 3.68 14.50 -12.19
N GLN A 166 4.48 15.35 -12.82
CA GLN A 166 5.35 14.96 -13.93
C GLN A 166 6.71 14.52 -13.38
N VAL A 167 7.04 13.24 -13.56
CA VAL A 167 8.36 12.68 -13.22
C VAL A 167 9.23 12.69 -14.46
N THR A 168 10.25 13.53 -14.50
CA THR A 168 11.05 13.77 -15.70
C THR A 168 12.55 13.84 -15.41
N PRO A 169 13.42 13.37 -16.33
CA PRO A 169 14.84 13.60 -16.20
C PRO A 169 15.16 15.10 -16.33
N TYR A 170 16.23 15.54 -15.68
CA TYR A 170 16.81 16.86 -15.83
C TYR A 170 17.23 17.10 -17.29
N ASP A 171 16.80 18.23 -17.87
CA ASP A 171 17.18 18.68 -19.21
C ASP A 171 18.25 19.78 -19.10
N PRO A 172 19.50 19.54 -19.52
CA PRO A 172 20.56 20.55 -19.47
C PRO A 172 20.35 21.70 -20.47
N VAL A 173 19.49 21.52 -21.48
CA VAL A 173 19.16 22.56 -22.47
C VAL A 173 18.12 23.53 -21.91
N ASN A 174 17.18 23.03 -21.12
CA ASN A 174 16.14 23.81 -20.44
C ASN A 174 16.19 23.54 -18.93
N PRO A 175 17.20 24.07 -18.23
CA PRO A 175 17.46 23.70 -16.85
C PRO A 175 16.29 24.06 -15.95
N THR A 176 15.75 23.04 -15.30
CA THR A 176 14.84 23.17 -14.15
C THR A 176 15.62 22.80 -12.89
N LEU A 177 15.08 23.14 -11.71
CA LEU A 177 15.69 22.69 -10.46
C LEU A 177 15.67 21.15 -10.41
N THR A 178 16.84 20.54 -10.24
CA THR A 178 16.93 19.12 -9.90
C THR A 178 16.41 18.93 -8.48
N ASN A 179 15.43 18.04 -8.32
CA ASN A 179 14.83 17.72 -7.04
C ASN A 179 15.50 16.52 -6.39
N VAL A 180 15.89 15.55 -7.22
CA VAL A 180 16.45 14.28 -6.78
C VAL A 180 17.66 13.88 -7.62
N GLU A 181 18.75 13.48 -6.96
CA GLU A 181 19.89 12.82 -7.58
C GLU A 181 19.83 11.30 -7.35
N ILE A 182 19.86 10.54 -8.44
CA ILE A 182 19.84 9.07 -8.42
C ILE A 182 21.27 8.57 -8.67
N SER A 183 21.79 7.78 -7.73
CA SER A 183 23.17 7.30 -7.78
C SER A 183 23.28 5.84 -7.36
N ASP A 184 24.40 5.20 -7.68
CA ASP A 184 24.69 3.84 -7.22
C ASP A 184 25.48 3.88 -5.91
N ALA A 185 25.16 2.97 -5.00
CA ALA A 185 25.94 2.71 -3.80
C ALA A 185 26.36 1.23 -3.76
N ASN A 186 27.52 0.94 -3.16
CA ASN A 186 27.93 -0.43 -2.87
C ASN A 186 28.06 -0.58 -1.35
N ARG A 187 26.95 -0.99 -0.71
CA ARG A 187 26.85 -1.09 0.75
C ARG A 187 26.42 -2.50 1.14
N PRO A 188 27.34 -3.48 1.19
CA PRO A 188 27.01 -4.83 1.65
C PRO A 188 26.68 -4.87 3.15
N ASP A 189 27.15 -3.87 3.91
CA ASP A 189 27.04 -3.70 5.37
C ASP A 189 25.66 -3.25 5.85
N VAL A 190 24.81 -2.78 4.95
CA VAL A 190 23.44 -2.34 5.27
C VAL A 190 22.41 -3.36 4.78
N THR A 191 21.17 -3.21 5.23
CA THR A 191 20.05 -4.09 4.87
C THR A 191 19.24 -3.60 3.67
N TRP A 192 19.29 -2.31 3.36
CA TRP A 192 18.47 -1.70 2.31
C TRP A 192 19.02 -1.95 0.90
N ALA A 193 18.10 -2.15 -0.05
CA ALA A 193 18.41 -2.31 -1.48
C ALA A 193 18.29 -0.99 -2.26
N GLY A 194 17.45 -0.08 -1.78
CA GLY A 194 17.34 1.30 -2.21
C GLY A 194 17.23 2.19 -0.98
N LEU A 195 17.57 3.47 -1.13
CA LEU A 195 17.37 4.45 -0.07
C LEU A 195 17.10 5.82 -0.66
N TYR A 196 15.88 6.31 -0.47
CA TYR A 196 15.58 7.73 -0.54
C TYR A 196 16.06 8.45 0.72
N SER A 197 16.68 9.61 0.55
CA SER A 197 17.09 10.49 1.65
C SER A 197 16.73 11.93 1.31
N ASN A 198 15.90 12.53 2.17
CA ASN A 198 15.63 13.95 2.15
C ASN A 198 16.71 14.70 2.95
N THR A 199 17.18 15.83 2.43
CA THR A 199 18.15 16.67 3.14
C THR A 199 17.56 18.05 3.43
N ASP A 200 17.77 18.55 4.65
CA ASP A 200 17.35 19.92 5.02
C ASP A 200 18.03 20.99 4.15
N PHE A 201 19.19 20.67 3.56
CA PHE A 201 19.95 21.51 2.65
C PHE A 201 20.63 20.65 1.58
N GLY A 202 20.25 20.80 0.31
CA GLY A 202 20.83 20.05 -0.81
C GLY A 202 19.78 19.56 -1.80
N VAL A 203 20.21 18.69 -2.71
CA VAL A 203 19.31 17.92 -3.58
C VAL A 203 19.02 16.60 -2.86
N ASP A 204 17.77 16.18 -2.80
CA ASP A 204 17.41 14.89 -2.23
C ASP A 204 18.06 13.76 -3.04
N THR A 205 18.25 12.60 -2.44
CA THR A 205 18.95 11.51 -3.13
C THR A 205 18.16 10.22 -3.13
N ILE A 206 18.33 9.43 -4.19
CA ILE A 206 17.99 8.02 -4.23
C ILE A 206 19.27 7.24 -4.51
N GLN A 207 19.60 6.31 -3.60
CA GLN A 207 20.74 5.42 -3.75
C GLN A 207 20.29 4.01 -4.13
N MET A 208 20.81 3.49 -5.24
CA MET A 208 20.57 2.14 -5.73
C MET A 208 21.71 1.21 -5.27
N ASN A 209 21.43 0.28 -4.35
CA ASN A 209 22.47 -0.56 -3.74
C ASN A 209 22.87 -1.75 -4.62
N THR A 210 23.98 -1.59 -5.32
CA THR A 210 24.56 -2.60 -6.20
C THR A 210 24.84 -3.94 -5.51
N ALA A 211 25.07 -3.95 -4.20
CA ALA A 211 25.31 -5.17 -3.41
C ALA A 211 24.03 -5.99 -3.13
N LYS A 212 22.83 -5.41 -3.32
CA LYS A 212 21.56 -6.00 -2.88
C LYS A 212 20.51 -6.11 -3.99
N LEU A 213 20.61 -5.30 -5.05
CA LEU A 213 19.58 -5.22 -6.09
C LEU A 213 19.45 -6.50 -6.92
N GLY A 214 20.55 -7.19 -7.24
CA GLY A 214 20.47 -8.45 -7.98
C GLY A 214 19.86 -8.28 -9.37
N ASN A 215 18.68 -8.87 -9.61
CA ASN A 215 18.05 -8.96 -10.93
C ASN A 215 17.22 -7.72 -11.32
N ALA A 216 16.88 -7.61 -12.62
CA ALA A 216 16.12 -6.49 -13.19
C ALA A 216 14.74 -6.27 -12.55
N SER A 217 14.05 -7.33 -12.14
CA SER A 217 12.74 -7.22 -11.49
C SER A 217 12.85 -6.53 -10.13
N ASN A 218 13.85 -6.91 -9.33
CA ASN A 218 14.10 -6.29 -8.04
C ASN A 218 14.61 -4.85 -8.21
N GLN A 219 15.49 -4.59 -9.19
CA GLN A 219 15.92 -3.23 -9.55
C GLN A 219 14.73 -2.33 -9.86
N ARG A 220 13.78 -2.81 -10.67
CA ARG A 220 12.57 -2.07 -11.01
C ARG A 220 11.68 -1.84 -9.78
N ASN A 221 11.42 -2.87 -8.97
CA ASN A 221 10.60 -2.74 -7.78
C ASN A 221 11.18 -1.69 -6.82
N VAL A 222 12.46 -1.83 -6.46
CA VAL A 222 13.15 -0.92 -5.54
C VAL A 222 13.18 0.51 -6.10
N MET A 223 13.56 0.71 -7.35
CA MET A 223 13.58 2.07 -7.92
C MET A 223 12.19 2.71 -7.93
N THR A 224 11.15 1.93 -8.24
CA THR A 224 9.77 2.45 -8.24
C THR A 224 9.31 2.77 -6.81
N HIS A 225 9.72 1.98 -5.82
CA HIS A 225 9.48 2.21 -4.40
C HIS A 225 10.17 3.49 -3.89
N GLU A 226 11.48 3.63 -4.08
CA GLU A 226 12.22 4.82 -3.61
C GLU A 226 11.71 6.10 -4.27
N MET A 227 11.31 6.02 -5.54
CA MET A 227 10.68 7.16 -6.23
C MET A 227 9.32 7.52 -5.63
N GLY A 228 8.60 6.57 -5.05
CA GLY A 228 7.40 6.83 -4.25
C GLY A 228 7.68 7.66 -3.01
N HIS A 229 8.81 7.41 -2.33
CA HIS A 229 9.26 8.27 -1.22
C HIS A 229 9.55 9.70 -1.68
N ALA A 230 10.25 9.87 -2.80
CA ALA A 230 10.46 11.20 -3.39
C ALA A 230 9.14 11.92 -3.76
N LEU A 231 8.10 11.17 -4.10
CA LEU A 231 6.74 11.68 -4.32
C LEU A 231 5.95 11.95 -3.02
N GLY A 232 6.57 11.75 -1.85
CA GLY A 232 5.98 12.02 -0.53
C GLY A 232 5.20 10.85 0.07
N LEU A 233 5.26 9.65 -0.51
CA LEU A 233 4.58 8.48 0.05
C LEU A 233 5.45 7.85 1.13
N ALA A 234 4.85 7.52 2.28
CA ALA A 234 5.49 6.64 3.26
C ALA A 234 5.27 5.16 2.92
N HIS A 235 5.94 4.28 3.68
CA HIS A 235 5.66 2.85 3.64
C HIS A 235 4.18 2.56 3.88
N ASN A 236 3.73 1.48 3.25
CA ASN A 236 2.34 1.08 3.20
C ASN A 236 2.22 -0.42 3.55
N CYS A 237 1.05 -0.98 3.30
CA CYS A 237 0.74 -2.34 3.66
C CYS A 237 1.43 -3.37 2.78
N LYS A 238 1.52 -4.59 3.31
CA LYS A 238 2.03 -5.76 2.59
C LYS A 238 1.37 -5.87 1.21
N SER A 239 2.15 -6.25 0.19
CA SER A 239 1.74 -6.40 -1.22
C SER A 239 1.47 -5.10 -1.99
N GLN A 240 1.58 -3.95 -1.34
CA GLN A 240 1.63 -2.67 -2.05
C GLN A 240 3.04 -2.44 -2.62
N LEU A 241 3.18 -1.45 -3.51
CA LEU A 241 4.50 -1.03 -3.99
C LEU A 241 5.31 -0.43 -2.85
N MET A 242 4.69 0.39 -1.99
CA MET A 242 5.35 1.01 -0.84
C MET A 242 5.48 0.04 0.35
N ASP A 243 5.39 -1.28 0.13
CA ASP A 243 5.78 -2.28 1.14
C ASP A 243 7.29 -2.17 1.41
N PRO A 244 7.73 -1.97 2.66
CA PRO A 244 9.16 -1.86 3.01
C PRO A 244 9.96 -3.12 2.70
N ILE A 245 9.28 -4.26 2.56
CA ILE A 245 9.90 -5.49 2.08
C ILE A 245 9.75 -5.56 0.58
N SER A 246 10.88 -5.45 -0.13
CA SER A 246 10.93 -5.53 -1.59
C SER A 246 10.21 -6.77 -2.11
N ASN A 247 9.32 -6.57 -3.07
CA ASN A 247 8.59 -7.64 -3.74
C ASN A 247 8.82 -7.53 -5.25
N SER A 248 9.69 -8.39 -5.78
CA SER A 248 10.08 -8.40 -7.20
C SER A 248 8.97 -8.85 -8.17
N SER A 249 7.71 -8.87 -7.73
CA SER A 249 6.51 -9.08 -8.57
C SER A 249 5.61 -7.83 -8.63
N VAL A 250 5.91 -6.78 -7.87
CA VAL A 250 5.14 -5.53 -7.81
C VAL A 250 6.00 -4.41 -8.41
N PHE A 251 5.55 -3.82 -9.52
CA PHE A 251 6.37 -2.87 -10.29
C PHE A 251 5.71 -1.52 -10.55
N ALA A 252 4.52 -1.31 -9.99
CA ALA A 252 3.73 -0.12 -10.17
C ALA A 252 2.90 0.11 -8.90
N PRO A 253 2.48 1.35 -8.63
CA PRO A 253 1.64 1.68 -7.49
C PRO A 253 0.37 0.81 -7.46
N GLN A 254 0.15 0.13 -6.33
CA GLN A 254 -1.06 -0.65 -6.07
C GLN A 254 -2.14 0.25 -5.47
N PHE A 255 -3.33 -0.30 -5.21
CA PHE A 255 -4.50 0.49 -4.83
C PHE A 255 -4.26 1.50 -3.70
N MET A 256 -3.64 1.08 -2.59
CA MET A 256 -3.40 1.99 -1.46
C MET A 256 -2.29 2.99 -1.75
N ASP A 257 -1.30 2.63 -2.58
CA ASP A 257 -0.29 3.59 -3.05
C ASP A 257 -0.94 4.67 -3.92
N GLN A 258 -1.82 4.27 -4.84
CA GLN A 258 -2.56 5.19 -5.70
C GLN A 258 -3.51 6.09 -4.89
N ALA A 259 -4.17 5.55 -3.87
CA ALA A 259 -5.04 6.34 -3.01
C ALA A 259 -4.25 7.35 -2.18
N ALA A 260 -3.11 6.95 -1.60
CA ALA A 260 -2.20 7.86 -0.91
C ALA A 260 -1.64 8.93 -1.86
N TYR A 261 -1.28 8.54 -3.08
CA TYR A 261 -0.82 9.47 -4.12
C TYR A 261 -1.88 10.53 -4.47
N ARG A 262 -3.15 10.13 -4.68
CA ARG A 262 -4.25 11.07 -4.98
C ARG A 262 -4.59 11.98 -3.81
N GLN A 263 -4.40 11.51 -2.57
CA GLN A 263 -4.58 12.35 -1.40
C GLN A 263 -3.54 13.48 -1.35
N LEU A 264 -2.33 13.24 -1.85
CA LEU A 264 -1.27 14.25 -1.95
C LEU A 264 -1.46 15.20 -3.13
N TRP A 265 -1.81 14.65 -4.30
CA TRP A 265 -1.64 15.36 -5.57
C TRP A 265 -2.93 15.62 -6.35
N GLY A 266 -4.08 15.15 -5.86
CA GLY A 266 -5.37 15.22 -6.56
C GLY A 266 -5.50 14.19 -7.68
#